data_AF-A0A6I3G2E6-F1
#
_entry.id   AF-A0A6I3G2E6-F1
#
_cell.length_a   1.000
_cell.length_b   1.000
_cell.length_c   1.000
_cell.angle_alpha   90.00
_cell.angle_beta   90.00
_cell.angle_gamma   90.00
#
_symmetry.space_group_name_H-M   'P 1'
#
loop_
_entity.id
_entity.type
_entity.pdbx_description
1 polymer ?
#
loop_
_entity_poly.entity_id
_entity_poly.type
_entity_poly.pdbx_seq_one_letter_code
_entity_poly.pdbx_strand_id
1 'polypeptide(L)'
;MAQAEYIPGTCNIGGSELKSRRVVAVIGLVLSLITLISFISTDVPRTARLGIFLPLMVMSVGWVQSRKKFCLAYGFAGTFNFGKLGNVSRVADPIARAADRKTALKIIGECVLYAAVLTALAVALPL
;
A
#
# COMPACT_ATOMS: atom_id res chain seq x y z
N MET A 1 16.78 13.51 -13.93
CA MET A 1 16.03 13.49 -12.65
C MET A 1 17.06 13.22 -11.57
N ALA A 2 17.14 14.05 -10.52
CA ALA A 2 18.02 13.77 -9.38
C ALA A 2 17.72 12.36 -8.85
N GLN A 3 18.75 11.55 -8.68
CA GLN A 3 18.60 10.20 -8.13
C GLN A 3 18.15 10.37 -6.68
N ALA A 4 16.92 9.93 -6.38
CA ALA A 4 16.42 10.02 -5.02
C ALA A 4 17.35 9.21 -4.11
N GLU A 5 17.76 9.81 -2.99
CA GLU A 5 18.59 9.15 -1.98
C GLU A 5 17.71 8.55 -0.88
N TYR A 6 18.27 7.59 -0.16
CA TYR A 6 17.66 7.06 1.05
C TYR A 6 17.54 8.16 2.11
N ILE A 7 16.35 8.33 2.67
CA ILE A 7 16.09 9.24 3.79
C ILE A 7 15.35 8.44 4.87
N PRO A 8 15.95 8.24 6.05
CA PRO A 8 15.34 7.48 7.14
C PRO A 8 13.92 7.94 7.45
N GLY A 9 13.00 6.97 7.55
CA GLY A 9 11.59 7.19 7.85
C GLY A 9 10.80 7.98 6.79
N THR A 10 11.42 8.34 5.65
CA THR A 10 10.84 9.27 4.69
C THR A 10 10.85 8.71 3.26
N CYS A 11 11.97 8.15 2.80
CA CYS A 11 12.12 7.66 1.43
C CYS A 11 13.08 6.46 1.39
N ASN A 12 12.59 5.29 0.96
CA ASN A 12 13.41 4.07 0.85
C ASN A 12 13.25 3.33 -0.50
N ILE A 13 12.57 3.95 -1.47
CA ILE A 13 12.39 3.39 -2.81
C ILE A 13 12.63 4.40 -3.93
N GLY A 14 13.26 3.95 -5.01
CA GLY A 14 13.49 4.69 -6.23
C GLY A 14 12.39 4.51 -7.29
N GLY A 15 12.66 5.01 -8.50
CA GLY A 15 11.66 5.12 -9.57
C GLY A 15 11.08 3.77 -10.05
N SER A 16 11.89 2.72 -10.13
CA SER A 16 11.48 1.37 -10.56
C SER A 16 10.48 0.76 -9.58
N GLU A 17 10.83 0.75 -8.29
CA GLU A 17 9.97 0.32 -7.19
C GLU A 17 8.70 1.18 -7.09
N LEU A 18 8.83 2.51 -7.24
CA LEU A 18 7.70 3.43 -7.22
C LEU A 18 6.69 3.13 -8.35
N LYS A 19 7.17 2.83 -9.56
CA LYS A 19 6.32 2.42 -10.68
C LYS A 19 5.59 1.11 -10.34
N SER A 20 6.26 0.15 -9.72
CA SER A 20 5.63 -1.10 -9.25
C SER A 20 4.50 -0.82 -8.25
N ARG A 21 4.70 0.05 -7.25
CA ARG A 21 3.64 0.39 -6.27
C ARG A 21 2.43 1.07 -6.91
N ARG A 22 2.64 1.92 -7.93
CA ARG A 22 1.54 2.50 -8.72
C ARG A 22 0.76 1.45 -9.48
N VAL A 23 1.44 0.48 -10.09
CA VAL A 23 0.78 -0.64 -10.78
C VAL A 23 -0.06 -1.46 -9.79
N VAL A 24 0.49 -1.78 -8.61
CA VAL A 24 -0.26 -2.45 -7.54
C VAL A 24 -1.50 -1.66 -7.12
N ALA A 25 -1.40 -0.34 -7.00
CA ALA A 25 -2.54 0.53 -6.68
C ALA A 25 -3.65 0.42 -7.74
N VAL A 26 -3.27 0.45 -9.03
CA VAL A 26 -4.21 0.33 -10.16
C VAL A 26 -4.86 -1.06 -10.18
N ILE A 27 -4.09 -2.13 -9.99
CA ILE A 27 -4.63 -3.50 -9.92
C ILE A 27 -5.65 -3.61 -8.77
N GLY A 28 -5.30 -3.14 -7.58
CA GLY A 28 -6.21 -3.16 -6.44
C GLY A 28 -7.50 -2.35 -6.69
N LEU A 29 -7.38 -1.19 -7.34
CA LEU A 29 -8.53 -0.37 -7.73
C LEU A 29 -9.45 -1.12 -8.71
N VAL A 30 -8.89 -1.70 -9.78
CA VAL A 30 -9.65 -2.46 -10.77
C VAL A 30 -10.37 -3.65 -10.12
N LEU A 31 -9.67 -4.42 -9.27
CA LEU A 31 -10.28 -5.53 -8.53
C LEU A 31 -11.41 -5.05 -7.61
N SER A 32 -11.23 -3.91 -6.95
CA SER A 32 -12.24 -3.32 -6.06
C SER A 32 -13.49 -2.89 -6.85
N LEU A 33 -13.31 -2.29 -8.02
CA LEU A 33 -14.41 -1.89 -8.90
C LEU A 33 -15.18 -3.10 -9.44
N ILE A 34 -14.48 -4.15 -9.90
CA ILE A 34 -15.11 -5.40 -10.33
C ILE A 34 -15.92 -6.01 -9.19
N THR A 35 -15.34 -6.09 -7.99
CA THR A 35 -16.01 -6.62 -6.79
C THR A 35 -17.27 -5.82 -6.46
N LEU A 36 -17.20 -4.49 -6.53
CA LEU A 36 -18.33 -3.60 -6.26
C LEU A 36 -19.45 -3.78 -7.28
N ILE A 37 -19.12 -3.88 -8.58
CA ILE A 37 -20.08 -4.15 -9.65
C ILE A 37 -20.77 -5.49 -9.40
N SER A 38 -20.03 -6.53 -9.01
CA SER A 38 -20.61 -7.83 -8.67
C SER A 38 -21.60 -7.75 -7.52
N PHE A 39 -21.32 -6.95 -6.48
CA PHE A 39 -22.25 -6.77 -5.36
C PHE A 39 -23.60 -6.21 -5.82
N ILE A 40 -23.58 -5.22 -6.72
CA ILE A 40 -24.76 -4.57 -7.27
C ILE A 40 -25.53 -5.51 -8.21
N SER A 41 -24.82 -6.30 -9.02
CA SER A 41 -25.46 -7.18 -10.02
C SER A 41 -26.02 -8.49 -9.45
N THR A 42 -25.69 -8.85 -8.20
CA THR A 42 -26.01 -10.18 -7.64
C THR A 42 -26.62 -10.14 -6.23
N ASP A 43 -27.06 -8.97 -5.76
CA ASP A 43 -27.72 -8.79 -4.45
C ASP A 43 -26.95 -9.43 -3.28
N VAL A 44 -25.62 -9.25 -3.27
CA VAL A 44 -24.73 -9.90 -2.30
C VAL A 44 -25.11 -9.48 -0.86
N PRO A 45 -25.27 -10.43 0.09
CA PRO A 45 -25.64 -10.12 1.45
C PRO A 45 -24.58 -9.24 2.12
N ARG A 46 -25.01 -8.32 2.98
CA ARG A 46 -24.14 -7.30 3.61
C ARG A 46 -22.90 -7.88 4.30
N THR A 47 -23.01 -9.05 4.91
CA THR A 47 -21.88 -9.73 5.57
C THR A 47 -20.82 -10.20 4.57
N ALA A 48 -21.22 -10.70 3.41
CA ALA A 48 -20.30 -11.13 2.35
C ALA A 48 -19.58 -9.95 1.68
N ARG A 49 -20.17 -8.74 1.73
CA ARG A 49 -19.54 -7.52 1.20
C ARG A 49 -18.23 -7.16 1.91
N LEU A 50 -17.98 -7.67 3.12
CA LEU A 50 -16.69 -7.54 3.82
C LEU A 50 -15.50 -8.05 2.99
N GLY A 51 -15.72 -8.97 2.04
CA GLY A 51 -14.68 -9.48 1.15
C GLY A 51 -13.98 -8.41 0.31
N ILE A 52 -14.63 -7.27 0.04
CA ILE A 52 -14.03 -6.15 -0.71
C ILE A 52 -12.85 -5.50 0.02
N PHE A 53 -12.69 -5.76 1.33
CA PHE A 53 -11.55 -5.29 2.11
C PHE A 53 -10.23 -5.70 1.49
N LEU A 54 -10.10 -6.92 0.95
CA LEU A 54 -8.86 -7.43 0.38
C LEU A 54 -8.37 -6.62 -0.85
N PRO A 55 -9.18 -6.44 -1.92
CA PRO A 55 -8.74 -5.63 -3.05
C PRO A 55 -8.54 -4.15 -2.67
N LEU A 56 -9.33 -3.61 -1.73
CA LEU A 56 -9.14 -2.26 -1.20
C LEU A 56 -7.84 -2.10 -0.40
N MET A 57 -7.41 -3.15 0.32
CA MET A 57 -6.12 -3.20 0.99
C MET A 57 -4.99 -3.17 -0.02
N VAL A 58 -5.05 -3.98 -1.08
CA VAL A 58 -4.05 -3.99 -2.16
C VAL A 58 -3.94 -2.60 -2.80
N MET A 59 -5.08 -1.98 -3.11
CA MET A 59 -5.14 -0.61 -3.64
C MET A 59 -4.46 0.38 -2.69
N SER A 60 -4.86 0.38 -1.41
CA SER A 60 -4.37 1.31 -0.39
C SER A 60 -2.87 1.17 -0.17
N VAL A 61 -2.37 -0.07 -0.09
CA VAL A 61 -0.94 -0.38 0.07
C VAL A 61 -0.12 0.14 -1.12
N GLY A 62 -0.58 -0.07 -2.35
CA GLY A 62 0.09 0.49 -3.54
C GLY A 62 0.05 2.02 -3.55
N TRP A 63 -1.11 2.60 -3.28
CA TRP A 63 -1.34 4.05 -3.31
C TRP A 63 -0.49 4.78 -2.27
N VAL A 64 -0.62 4.42 -0.98
CA VAL A 64 0.07 5.10 0.13
C VAL A 64 1.57 5.00 -0.02
N GLN A 65 2.11 3.80 -0.29
CA GLN A 65 3.56 3.62 -0.49
C GLN A 65 4.07 4.43 -1.69
N SER A 66 3.29 4.55 -2.77
CA SER A 66 3.68 5.36 -3.93
C SER A 66 3.69 6.86 -3.64
N ARG A 67 2.71 7.36 -2.87
CA ARG A 67 2.63 8.78 -2.48
C ARG A 67 3.75 9.16 -1.52
N LYS A 68 4.05 8.28 -0.56
CA LYS A 68 5.11 8.51 0.42
C LYS A 68 6.51 8.18 -0.09
N LYS A 69 6.64 7.53 -1.26
CA LYS A 69 7.91 6.99 -1.78
C LYS A 69 8.61 6.10 -0.75
N PHE A 70 7.80 5.34 0.00
CA PHE A 70 8.26 4.52 1.09
C PHE A 70 7.59 3.15 1.03
N CYS A 71 8.41 2.11 0.95
CA CYS A 71 8.02 0.72 1.02
C CYS A 71 8.00 0.25 2.48
N LEU A 72 6.83 -0.14 2.99
CA LEU A 72 6.66 -0.62 4.35
C LEU A 72 7.41 -1.95 4.59
N ALA A 73 7.46 -2.84 3.58
CA ALA A 73 8.17 -4.11 3.68
C ALA A 73 9.69 -3.90 3.84
N TYR A 74 10.24 -2.95 3.07
CA TYR A 74 11.64 -2.54 3.23
C TYR A 74 11.88 -1.84 4.56
N GLY A 75 10.93 -1.03 5.03
CA GLY A 75 11.03 -0.41 6.34
C GLY A 75 11.09 -1.43 7.50
N PHE A 76 10.33 -2.53 7.40
CA PHE A 76 10.41 -3.63 8.36
C PHE A 76 11.69 -4.46 8.21
N ALA A 77 12.11 -4.73 6.98
CA ALA A 77 13.32 -5.50 6.69
C ALA A 77 14.62 -4.74 6.99
N GLY A 78 14.56 -3.42 7.20
CA GLY A 78 15.74 -2.56 7.35
C GLY A 78 16.51 -2.44 6.04
N THR A 79 15.79 -2.24 4.94
CA THR A 79 16.35 -2.19 3.60
C THR A 79 15.81 -1.00 2.79
N PHE A 80 16.41 -0.75 1.63
CA PHE A 80 15.96 0.26 0.66
C PHE A 80 16.38 -0.15 -0.75
N ASN A 81 15.73 0.40 -1.79
CA ASN A 81 16.13 0.13 -3.17
C ASN A 81 15.92 1.34 -4.08
N PHE A 82 17.01 1.90 -4.61
CA PHE A 82 16.99 2.95 -5.63
C PHE A 82 17.51 2.51 -7.00
N GLY A 83 17.90 1.23 -7.12
CA GLY A 83 18.43 0.64 -8.34
C GLY A 83 17.37 -0.07 -9.18
N LYS A 84 17.78 -1.17 -9.81
CA LYS A 84 16.86 -2.08 -10.51
C LYS A 84 15.91 -2.72 -9.49
N LEU A 85 14.70 -3.05 -9.94
CA LEU A 85 13.69 -3.69 -9.10
C LEU A 85 14.30 -4.92 -8.40
N GLY A 86 14.13 -5.03 -7.09
CA GLY A 86 14.69 -6.12 -6.27
C GLY A 86 16.20 -6.05 -5.95
N ASN A 87 16.95 -5.06 -6.43
CA ASN A 87 18.36 -4.86 -6.05
C ASN A 87 18.48 -4.07 -4.73
N VAL A 88 18.20 -4.77 -3.63
CA VAL A 88 17.99 -4.15 -2.32
C VAL A 88 19.31 -3.93 -1.56
N SER A 89 19.45 -2.76 -0.94
CA SER A 89 20.54 -2.40 -0.02
C SER A 89 20.08 -2.46 1.44
N ARG A 90 21.02 -2.67 2.37
CA ARG A 90 20.74 -2.71 3.81
C ARG A 90 20.95 -1.34 4.47
N VAL A 91 20.10 -1.02 5.44
CA VAL A 91 20.28 0.12 6.33
C VAL A 91 21.20 -0.27 7.48
N ALA A 92 22.41 0.30 7.52
CA ALA A 92 23.42 -0.02 8.53
C ALA A 92 23.07 0.56 9.91
N ASP A 93 22.62 1.81 9.95
CA ASP A 93 22.35 2.52 11.19
C ASP A 93 21.10 1.96 11.92
N PRO A 94 21.22 1.51 13.18
CA PRO A 94 20.07 1.07 13.97
C PRO A 94 19.03 2.16 14.22
N ILE A 95 19.42 3.44 14.30
CA ILE A 95 18.49 4.55 14.52
C ILE A 95 17.64 4.76 13.26
N ALA A 96 18.26 4.77 12.08
CA ALA A 96 17.57 4.79 10.80
C ALA A 96 16.59 3.61 10.63
N ARG A 97 17.00 2.38 11.00
CA ARG A 97 16.08 1.22 10.99
C ARG A 97 14.89 1.40 11.93
N ALA A 98 15.09 2.01 13.09
CA ALA A 98 13.98 2.28 14.02
C ALA A 98 13.00 3.32 13.46
N ALA A 99 13.51 4.38 12.82
CA ALA A 99 12.68 5.36 12.12
C ALA A 99 11.87 4.71 10.99
N ASP A 100 12.51 3.86 10.19
CA ASP A 100 11.85 3.13 9.10
C ASP A 100 10.74 2.20 9.60
N ARG A 101 10.96 1.44 10.68
CA ARG A 101 9.92 0.61 11.30
C ARG A 101 8.74 1.44 11.78
N LYS A 102 8.98 2.60 12.40
CA LYS A 102 7.92 3.51 12.85
C LYS A 102 7.10 4.02 11.67
N THR A 103 7.74 4.39 10.57
CA THR A 103 7.04 4.80 9.34
C THR A 103 6.27 3.65 8.71
N ALA A 104 6.83 2.43 8.67
CA ALA A 104 6.15 1.24 8.17
C ALA A 104 4.87 0.94 8.96
N LEU A 105 4.91 1.05 10.30
CA LEU A 105 3.74 0.90 11.17
C LEU A 105 2.66 1.96 10.89
N LYS A 106 3.05 3.22 10.67
CA LYS A 106 2.11 4.28 10.28
C LYS A 106 1.46 3.98 8.93
N ILE A 107 2.25 3.55 7.94
CA ILE A 107 1.76 3.24 6.59
C ILE A 107 0.77 2.08 6.63
N ILE A 108 1.09 0.97 7.32
CA ILE A 108 0.16 -0.16 7.39
C ILE A 108 -1.14 0.24 8.11
N GLY A 109 -1.06 1.06 9.17
CA GLY A 109 -2.22 1.63 9.84
C GLY A 109 -3.08 2.50 8.91
N GLU A 110 -2.47 3.40 8.14
CA GLU A 110 -3.18 4.22 7.14
C GLU A 110 -3.84 3.36 6.06
N CYS A 111 -3.17 2.30 5.58
CA CYS A 111 -3.73 1.41 4.57
C CYS A 111 -4.94 0.64 5.11
N VAL A 112 -4.84 0.10 6.33
CA VAL A 112 -5.95 -0.58 7.01
C VAL A 112 -7.11 0.38 7.22
N LEU A 113 -6.84 1.61 7.67
CA LEU A 113 -7.87 2.62 7.87
C LEU A 113 -8.63 2.92 6.57
N TYR A 114 -7.92 3.19 5.47
CA TYR A 114 -8.55 3.49 4.18
C TYR A 114 -9.38 2.32 3.66
N ALA A 115 -8.85 1.09 3.70
CA ALA A 115 -9.59 -0.08 3.28
C ALA A 115 -10.81 -0.35 4.17
N ALA A 116 -10.68 -0.18 5.49
CA ALA A 116 -11.78 -0.37 6.44
C ALA A 116 -12.90 0.64 6.22
N VAL A 117 -12.57 1.92 6.04
CA VAL A 117 -13.56 2.98 5.76
C VAL A 117 -14.32 2.68 4.47
N LEU A 118 -13.61 2.37 3.39
CA LEU A 118 -14.26 2.05 2.10
C LEU A 118 -15.08 0.76 2.15
N THR A 119 -14.62 -0.25 2.91
CA THR A 119 -15.39 -1.49 3.16
C THR A 119 -16.67 -1.19 3.94
N ALA A 120 -16.59 -0.38 4.99
CA ALA A 120 -17.75 0.01 5.78
C ALA A 120 -18.80 0.73 4.93
N LEU A 121 -18.36 1.60 4.00
CA LEU A 121 -19.26 2.24 3.03
C LEU A 121 -19.95 1.21 2.12
N ALA A 122 -19.20 0.23 1.59
CA ALA A 122 -19.78 -0.82 0.74
C ALA A 122 -20.80 -1.71 1.49
N VAL A 123 -20.59 -1.94 2.79
CA VAL A 123 -21.51 -2.71 3.64
C VAL A 123 -22.75 -1.90 4.03
N ALA A 124 -22.59 -0.60 4.31
CA ALA A 124 -23.67 0.25 4.82
C ALA A 124 -24.62 0.74 3.71
N LEU A 125 -24.10 0.95 2.50
CA LEU A 125 -24.90 1.45 1.38
C LEU A 125 -25.86 0.37 0.83
N PRO A 126 -27.06 0.76 0.37
CA PRO A 126 -27.96 -0.12 -0.36
C PRO A 126 -27.47 -0.26 -1.82
N LEU A 127 -26.31 -0.92 -1.97
CA LEU A 127 -25.77 -1.37 -3.26
C LEU A 127 -26.55 -2.56 -3.81
#